data_AF-A0A0L0GEP1-F1
#
_entry.id   AF-A0A0L0GEP1-F1
#
_cell.length_a   1.000
_cell.length_b   1.000
_cell.length_c   1.000
_cell.angle_alpha   90.00
_cell.angle_beta   90.00
_cell.angle_gamma   90.00
#
_symmetry.space_group_name_H-M   'P 1'
#
loop_
_entity.id
_entity.type
_entity.pdbx_description
1 polymer ?
#
loop_
_entity_poly.entity_id
_entity_poly.type
_entity_poly.pdbx_seq_one_letter_code
_entity_poly.pdbx_strand_id
1 'polypeptide(L)'
;MKDGDRITLEAQGDQQAAGRPEADIVVVLQERENLRFRRKGDDLCTTLEIMLVEALCGFTRYITFVNNKKLAVTCAPGQVTTEGHRRCIPGLGMPIRGSPGKHGRLIVEFTVMFPPDNFADEASMAMLEGLLPPRPDLPAPRDDEEVHPGEFELQEMEDSDGGSELSGQYNSRPTMDNHTPSHGTRQVNLGDAMHMYRGRASLTSVPSSEMMGPMGDGDSFGSYMNQHGGGIGHQQQRDCQAQ
;
A
#
# COMPACT_ATOMS: atom_id res chain seq x y z
N MET A 1 -24.56 3.62 -1.01
CA MET A 1 -24.26 3.64 -2.45
C MET A 1 -22.86 3.07 -2.66
N LYS A 2 -22.64 2.37 -3.76
CA LYS A 2 -21.39 1.74 -4.17
C LYS A 2 -20.88 2.40 -5.45
N ASP A 3 -19.61 2.19 -5.76
CA ASP A 3 -19.05 2.58 -7.05
C ASP A 3 -19.85 1.94 -8.20
N GLY A 4 -20.09 2.69 -9.27
CA GLY A 4 -20.89 2.27 -10.42
C GLY A 4 -22.41 2.29 -10.21
N ASP A 5 -22.92 2.61 -9.02
CA ASP A 5 -24.36 2.80 -8.79
C ASP A 5 -24.89 3.90 -9.73
N ARG A 6 -26.05 3.64 -10.35
CA ARG A 6 -26.72 4.56 -11.28
C ARG A 6 -27.90 5.24 -10.61
N ILE A 7 -27.97 6.56 -10.73
CA ILE A 7 -29.07 7.39 -10.25
C ILE A 7 -29.71 8.03 -11.48
N THR A 8 -30.95 7.65 -11.77
CA THR A 8 -31.74 8.23 -12.86
C THR A 8 -32.54 9.42 -12.34
N LEU A 9 -32.35 10.57 -12.96
CA LEU A 9 -33.16 11.78 -12.76
C LEU A 9 -34.11 11.87 -13.95
N GLU A 10 -35.37 11.53 -13.69
CA GLU A 10 -36.42 11.47 -14.73
C GLU A 10 -36.75 12.86 -15.25
N ALA A 11 -36.81 13.00 -16.59
CA ALA A 11 -37.18 14.25 -17.27
C ALA A 11 -36.40 15.48 -16.74
N GLN A 12 -35.07 15.36 -16.66
CA GLN A 12 -34.15 16.45 -16.27
C GLN A 12 -33.05 16.70 -17.32
N GLY A 13 -33.07 15.98 -18.44
CA GLY A 13 -32.11 16.06 -19.52
C GLY A 13 -32.52 17.05 -20.61
N ASP A 14 -31.78 17.04 -21.71
CA ASP A 14 -31.95 18.04 -22.77
C ASP A 14 -33.38 18.04 -23.36
N GLN A 15 -33.95 19.23 -23.50
CA GLN A 15 -35.22 19.45 -24.15
C GLN A 15 -35.01 19.66 -25.65
N GLN A 16 -35.44 18.69 -26.47
CA GLN A 16 -35.17 18.71 -27.91
C GLN A 16 -36.19 19.51 -28.74
N ALA A 17 -37.44 19.68 -28.29
CA ALA A 17 -38.45 20.52 -28.96
C ALA A 17 -39.68 20.77 -28.06
N ALA A 18 -40.41 21.86 -28.30
CA ALA A 18 -41.64 22.18 -27.58
C ALA A 18 -42.70 21.06 -27.74
N GLY A 19 -43.18 20.52 -26.62
CA GLY A 19 -44.20 19.47 -26.59
C GLY A 19 -43.67 18.03 -26.51
N ARG A 20 -42.35 17.81 -26.52
CA ARG A 20 -41.74 16.51 -26.15
C ARG A 20 -41.35 16.48 -24.67
N PRO A 21 -41.48 15.32 -23.99
CA PRO A 21 -40.92 15.15 -22.66
C PRO A 21 -39.40 15.29 -22.70
N GLU A 22 -38.84 15.83 -21.62
CA GLU A 22 -37.39 15.95 -21.43
C GLU A 22 -36.75 14.57 -21.33
N ALA A 23 -35.49 14.46 -21.73
CA ALA A 23 -34.73 13.22 -21.59
C ALA A 23 -34.40 12.92 -20.11
N ASP A 24 -33.96 11.71 -19.80
CA ASP A 24 -33.48 11.36 -18.46
C ASP A 24 -31.98 11.62 -18.34
N ILE A 25 -31.53 12.05 -17.16
CA ILE A 25 -30.12 12.10 -16.81
C ILE A 25 -29.77 10.87 -15.97
N VAL A 26 -28.79 10.08 -16.42
CA VAL A 26 -28.23 8.97 -15.64
C VAL A 26 -26.90 9.41 -15.04
N VAL A 27 -26.87 9.63 -13.73
CA VAL A 27 -25.65 9.90 -12.98
C VAL A 27 -25.04 8.56 -12.54
N VAL A 28 -23.82 8.28 -12.98
CA VAL A 28 -23.05 7.12 -12.51
C VAL A 28 -22.10 7.57 -11.42
N LEU A 29 -22.16 6.94 -10.26
CA LEU A 29 -21.24 7.24 -9.16
C LEU A 29 -19.86 6.65 -9.47
N GLN A 30 -18.82 7.49 -9.34
CA GLN A 30 -17.44 7.09 -9.46
C GLN A 30 -16.71 7.34 -8.13
N GLU A 31 -16.21 6.28 -7.51
CA GLU A 31 -15.43 6.35 -6.28
C GLU A 31 -14.01 6.82 -6.59
N ARG A 32 -13.57 7.87 -5.88
CA ARG A 32 -12.18 8.34 -5.98
C ARG A 32 -11.30 7.49 -5.09
N GLU A 33 -10.15 7.10 -5.62
CA GLU A 33 -9.12 6.43 -4.84
C GLU A 33 -8.65 7.33 -3.69
N ASN A 34 -8.42 6.71 -2.53
CA ASN A 34 -7.93 7.38 -1.34
C ASN A 34 -6.64 6.71 -0.88
N LEU A 35 -5.63 7.52 -0.56
CA LEU A 35 -4.30 7.05 -0.17
C LEU A 35 -4.30 6.26 1.15
N ARG A 36 -5.23 6.56 2.07
CA ARG A 36 -5.26 5.95 3.41
C ARG A 36 -6.23 4.78 3.54
N PHE A 37 -7.34 4.82 2.81
CA PHE A 37 -8.41 3.84 2.94
C PHE A 37 -8.80 3.30 1.58
N ARG A 38 -8.81 1.98 1.49
CA ARG A 38 -9.35 1.26 0.33
C ARG A 38 -10.66 0.62 0.72
N ARG A 39 -11.73 0.94 -0.01
CA ARG A 39 -13.03 0.33 0.20
C ARG A 39 -13.06 -1.08 -0.38
N LYS A 40 -13.64 -2.03 0.37
CA LYS A 40 -13.94 -3.38 -0.11
C LYS A 40 -15.39 -3.71 0.23
N GLY A 41 -16.29 -3.40 -0.69
CA GLY A 41 -17.73 -3.54 -0.47
C GLY A 41 -18.23 -2.57 0.60
N ASP A 42 -18.67 -3.11 1.74
CA ASP A 42 -19.15 -2.31 2.88
C ASP A 42 -18.05 -2.10 3.94
N ASP A 43 -16.89 -2.73 3.77
CA ASP A 43 -15.74 -2.63 4.67
C ASP A 43 -14.71 -1.62 4.17
N LEU A 44 -13.92 -1.08 5.10
CA LEU A 44 -12.76 -0.23 4.81
C LEU A 44 -11.49 -0.97 5.19
N CYS A 45 -10.48 -0.94 4.33
CA CYS A 45 -9.15 -1.50 4.58
C CYS A 45 -8.12 -0.36 4.67
N THR A 46 -7.19 -0.47 5.61
CA THR A 46 -6.05 0.45 5.74
C THR A 46 -4.82 -0.35 6.16
N THR A 47 -3.65 0.11 5.74
CA THR A 47 -2.36 -0.48 6.11
C THR A 47 -1.69 0.43 7.12
N LEU A 48 -1.21 -0.14 8.23
CA LEU A 48 -0.48 0.56 9.27
C LEU A 48 0.91 -0.02 9.39
N GLU A 49 1.90 0.83 9.14
CA GLU A 49 3.31 0.50 9.36
C GLU A 49 3.66 0.64 10.84
N ILE A 50 4.26 -0.40 11.40
CA ILE A 50 4.74 -0.48 12.77
C ILE A 50 6.19 -0.95 12.78
N MET A 51 6.98 -0.50 13.75
CA MET A 51 8.36 -0.97 13.92
C MET A 51 8.39 -2.37 14.54
N LEU A 52 9.47 -3.12 14.32
CA LEU A 52 9.66 -4.44 14.95
C LEU A 52 9.52 -4.38 16.49
N VAL A 53 10.06 -3.34 17.13
CA VAL A 53 9.92 -3.15 18.59
C VAL A 53 8.46 -2.94 19.01
N GLU A 54 7.68 -2.19 18.21
CA GLU A 54 6.26 -1.97 18.46
C GLU A 54 5.46 -3.27 18.28
N ALA A 55 5.83 -4.07 17.28
CA ALA A 55 5.21 -5.35 17.01
C ALA A 55 5.38 -6.37 18.14
N LEU A 56 6.50 -6.32 18.88
CA LEU A 56 6.82 -7.24 19.99
C LEU A 56 6.41 -6.68 21.36
N CYS A 57 6.74 -5.41 21.63
CA CYS A 57 6.58 -4.76 22.93
C CYS A 57 5.25 -4.01 23.08
N GLY A 58 4.38 -4.05 22.07
CA GLY A 58 3.11 -3.33 22.05
C GLY A 58 3.24 -1.89 21.59
N PHE A 59 2.10 -1.29 21.24
CA PHE A 59 2.06 0.07 20.68
C PHE A 59 0.69 0.73 20.87
N THR A 60 0.67 2.05 20.72
CA THR A 60 -0.56 2.84 20.58
C THR A 60 -0.41 3.78 19.39
N ARG A 61 -1.16 3.53 18.32
CA ARG A 61 -1.15 4.36 17.11
C ARG A 61 -2.51 5.01 16.89
N TYR A 62 -2.50 6.24 16.40
CA TYR A 62 -3.70 7.00 16.10
C TYR A 62 -3.91 7.06 14.59
N ILE A 63 -5.09 6.64 14.14
CA ILE A 63 -5.49 6.70 12.74
C ILE A 63 -6.60 7.74 12.60
N THR A 64 -6.43 8.69 11.69
CA THR A 64 -7.50 9.65 11.35
C THR A 64 -8.49 8.97 10.41
N PHE A 65 -9.69 8.72 10.89
CA PHE A 65 -10.77 8.06 10.14
C PHE A 65 -11.40 9.01 9.11
N VAL A 66 -12.25 8.46 8.22
CA VAL A 66 -12.91 9.20 7.13
C VAL A 66 -13.79 10.37 7.64
N ASN A 67 -14.29 10.29 8.87
CA ASN A 67 -15.05 11.35 9.52
C ASN A 67 -14.18 12.34 10.33
N ASN A 68 -12.87 12.35 10.10
CA ASN A 68 -11.87 13.14 10.81
C ASN A 68 -11.75 12.85 12.32
N LYS A 69 -12.35 11.77 12.84
CA LYS A 69 -12.12 11.32 14.21
C LYS A 69 -10.83 10.52 14.30
N LYS A 70 -10.09 10.68 15.40
CA LYS A 70 -8.90 9.87 15.70
C LYS A 70 -9.32 8.56 16.37
N LEU A 71 -8.89 7.45 15.81
CA LEU A 71 -9.08 6.10 16.36
C LEU A 71 -7.76 5.64 16.98
N ALA A 72 -7.79 5.21 18.23
CA ALA A 72 -6.64 4.61 18.88
C ALA A 72 -6.62 3.10 18.60
N VAL A 73 -5.57 2.62 17.96
CA VAL A 73 -5.27 1.19 17.79
C VAL A 73 -4.18 0.84 18.78
N THR A 74 -4.53 0.06 19.80
CA THR A 74 -3.64 -0.31 20.92
C THR A 74 -3.34 -1.79 20.92
N CYS A 75 -2.08 -2.15 21.05
CA CYS A 75 -1.61 -3.51 21.29
C CYS A 75 -0.89 -3.56 22.63
N ALA A 76 -1.25 -4.54 23.48
CA ALA A 76 -0.62 -4.69 24.78
C ALA A 76 0.79 -5.27 24.64
N PRO A 77 1.74 -4.93 25.54
CA PRO A 77 3.05 -5.57 25.56
C PRO A 77 2.93 -7.09 25.70
N GLY A 78 3.70 -7.84 24.91
CA GLY A 78 3.67 -9.30 24.86
C GLY A 78 2.62 -9.88 23.90
N GLN A 79 1.73 -9.07 23.33
CA GLN A 79 0.92 -9.49 22.18
C GLN A 79 1.66 -9.21 20.88
N VAL A 80 2.24 -10.25 20.29
CA VAL A 80 3.01 -10.15 19.06
C VAL A 80 2.08 -9.88 17.87
N THR A 81 2.38 -8.82 17.11
CA THR A 81 1.73 -8.52 15.83
C THR A 81 2.65 -8.96 14.69
N THR A 82 2.21 -9.90 13.86
CA THR A 82 3.01 -10.40 12.74
C THR A 82 2.82 -9.56 11.47
N GLU A 83 3.75 -9.69 10.52
CA GLU A 83 3.58 -9.16 9.16
C GLU A 83 2.26 -9.65 8.54
N GLY A 84 1.52 -8.75 7.90
CA GLY A 84 0.24 -9.06 7.27
C GLY A 84 -0.88 -9.41 8.24
N HIS A 85 -0.67 -9.28 9.57
CA HIS A 85 -1.73 -9.49 10.54
C HIS A 85 -2.86 -8.49 10.32
N ARG A 86 -4.11 -8.93 10.46
CA ARG A 86 -5.29 -8.10 10.18
C ARG A 86 -6.17 -8.00 11.41
N ARG A 87 -6.35 -6.78 11.91
CA ARG A 87 -7.28 -6.48 13.00
C ARG A 87 -8.58 -5.92 12.47
N CYS A 88 -9.69 -6.55 12.85
CA CYS A 88 -11.03 -6.12 12.46
C CYS A 88 -11.67 -5.30 13.58
N ILE A 89 -12.12 -4.10 13.25
CA ILE A 89 -12.86 -3.21 14.16
C ILE A 89 -14.29 -3.06 13.62
N PRO A 90 -15.29 -3.69 14.24
CA PRO A 90 -16.67 -3.65 13.76
C PRO A 90 -17.28 -2.24 13.92
N GLY A 91 -18.20 -1.87 13.03
CA GLY A 91 -18.93 -0.60 13.09
C GLY A 91 -18.17 0.61 12.56
N LEU A 92 -16.94 0.45 12.10
CA LEU A 92 -16.09 1.51 11.52
C LEU A 92 -15.86 1.36 10.01
N GLY A 93 -16.77 0.67 9.29
CA GLY A 93 -16.75 0.59 7.83
C GLY A 93 -17.64 1.63 7.15
N MET A 94 -18.06 1.33 5.92
CA MET A 94 -18.99 2.16 5.16
C MET A 94 -20.44 1.92 5.60
N PRO A 95 -21.35 2.91 5.46
CA PRO A 95 -22.76 2.72 5.74
C PRO A 95 -23.41 1.67 4.84
N ILE A 96 -24.20 0.77 5.43
CA ILE A 96 -24.87 -0.32 4.71
C ILE A 96 -26.22 0.17 4.16
N ARG A 97 -26.44 -0.01 2.85
CA ARG A 97 -27.69 0.40 2.19
C ARG A 97 -28.87 -0.40 2.74
N GLY A 98 -29.98 0.28 3.06
CA GLY A 98 -31.19 -0.35 3.59
C GLY A 98 -31.15 -0.65 5.10
N SER A 99 -30.07 -0.32 5.80
CA SER A 99 -29.96 -0.46 7.25
C SER A 99 -29.41 0.83 7.87
N PRO A 100 -30.27 1.82 8.17
CA PRO A 100 -29.82 3.09 8.74
C PRO A 100 -29.08 2.85 10.06
N GLY A 101 -27.93 3.51 10.24
CA GLY A 101 -27.08 3.37 11.42
C GLY A 101 -26.18 2.13 11.46
N LYS A 102 -26.33 1.15 10.55
CA LYS A 102 -25.39 0.03 10.44
C LYS A 102 -24.23 0.37 9.51
N HIS A 103 -23.03 0.02 9.95
CA HIS A 103 -21.79 0.23 9.19
C HIS A 103 -21.03 -1.10 9.09
N GLY A 104 -20.22 -1.26 8.05
CA GLY A 104 -19.30 -2.39 7.93
C GLY A 104 -18.18 -2.34 8.97
N ARG A 105 -17.07 -3.04 8.70
CA ARG A 105 -15.87 -3.05 9.56
C ARG A 105 -14.71 -2.27 8.96
N LEU A 106 -13.85 -1.77 9.83
CA LEU A 106 -12.50 -1.32 9.49
C LEU A 106 -11.54 -2.50 9.66
N ILE A 107 -10.76 -2.79 8.63
CA ILE A 107 -9.72 -3.82 8.64
C ILE A 107 -8.38 -3.10 8.57
N VAL A 108 -7.62 -3.18 9.66
CA VAL A 108 -6.26 -2.64 9.75
C VAL A 108 -5.29 -3.79 9.52
N GLU A 109 -4.52 -3.69 8.44
CA GLU A 109 -3.45 -4.62 8.10
C GLU A 109 -2.12 -4.04 8.59
N PHE A 110 -1.29 -4.84 9.25
CA PHE A 110 -0.02 -4.37 9.80
C PHE A 110 1.14 -4.77 8.90
N THR A 111 2.01 -3.80 8.64
CA THR A 111 3.30 -4.00 7.99
C THR A 111 4.39 -3.68 8.99
N VAL A 112 5.26 -4.66 9.25
CA VAL A 112 6.34 -4.60 10.23
C VAL A 112 7.61 -4.14 9.53
N MET A 113 8.09 -2.97 9.92
CA MET A 113 9.35 -2.42 9.47
C MET A 113 10.49 -2.98 10.32
N PHE A 114 11.33 -3.79 9.68
CA PHE A 114 12.57 -4.29 10.27
C PHE A 114 13.62 -3.18 10.34
N PRO A 115 14.49 -3.20 11.36
CA PRO A 115 15.63 -2.31 11.41
C PRO A 115 16.59 -2.60 10.23
N PRO A 116 17.41 -1.61 9.82
CA PRO A 116 18.40 -1.80 8.78
C PRO A 116 19.49 -2.81 9.21
N ASP A 117 20.24 -3.31 8.24
CA ASP A 117 21.37 -4.22 8.51
C ASP A 117 22.41 -3.55 9.41
N ASN A 118 23.00 -4.34 10.31
CA ASN A 118 24.00 -3.89 11.30
C ASN A 118 23.51 -2.73 12.22
N PHE A 119 22.21 -2.68 12.54
CA PHE A 119 21.67 -1.61 13.40
C PHE A 119 22.17 -1.62 14.86
N ALA A 120 22.74 -2.73 15.33
CA ALA A 120 23.17 -2.93 16.71
C ALA A 120 24.54 -3.60 16.79
N ASP A 121 25.23 -3.35 17.90
CA ASP A 121 26.52 -3.96 18.24
C ASP A 121 26.35 -5.41 18.71
N GLU A 122 27.46 -6.16 18.69
CA GLU A 122 27.47 -7.59 19.04
C GLU A 122 26.95 -7.85 20.46
N ALA A 123 27.22 -6.96 21.42
CA ALA A 123 26.72 -7.10 22.79
C ALA A 123 25.19 -6.94 22.86
N SER A 124 24.61 -5.98 22.15
CA SER A 124 23.15 -5.81 22.08
C SER A 124 22.47 -6.97 21.34
N MET A 125 23.11 -7.52 20.30
CA MET A 125 22.61 -8.69 19.58
C MET A 125 22.59 -9.94 20.47
N ALA A 126 23.62 -10.14 21.30
CA ALA A 126 23.65 -11.24 22.28
C ALA A 126 22.53 -11.10 23.34
N MET A 127 22.24 -9.87 23.79
CA MET A 127 21.10 -9.63 24.70
C MET A 127 19.76 -9.93 24.03
N LEU A 128 19.60 -9.54 22.76
CA LEU A 128 18.38 -9.80 21.99
C LEU A 128 18.16 -11.31 21.76
N GLU A 129 19.23 -12.06 21.48
CA GLU A 129 19.16 -13.52 21.36
C GLU A 129 18.70 -14.20 22.66
N GLY A 130 19.12 -13.69 23.82
CA GLY A 130 18.67 -14.20 25.12
C GLY A 130 17.18 -13.93 25.44
N LEU A 131 16.56 -12.95 24.78
CA LEU A 131 15.15 -12.58 24.98
C LEU A 131 14.20 -13.30 24.02
N LEU A 132 14.72 -13.82 22.90
CA LEU A 132 13.94 -14.50 21.88
C LEU A 132 13.90 -16.03 22.10
N PRO A 133 12.94 -16.76 21.49
CA PRO A 133 12.91 -18.21 21.54
C PRO A 133 14.22 -18.84 21.03
N PRO A 134 14.66 -19.98 21.59
CA PRO A 134 15.90 -20.63 21.20
C PRO A 134 15.88 -21.07 19.73
N ARG A 135 17.05 -21.04 19.09
CA ARG A 135 17.21 -21.52 17.71
C ARG A 135 16.86 -23.03 17.63
N PRO A 136 16.12 -23.48 16.62
CA PRO A 136 15.87 -24.90 16.43
C PRO A 136 17.17 -25.61 16.01
N ASP A 137 17.47 -26.76 16.64
CA ASP A 137 18.58 -27.63 16.25
C ASP A 137 18.23 -28.32 14.93
N LEU A 138 18.70 -27.75 13.82
CA LEU A 138 18.61 -28.38 12.51
C LEU A 138 19.82 -29.33 12.34
N PRO A 139 19.62 -30.64 12.13
CA PRO A 139 20.75 -31.54 11.86
C PRO A 139 21.42 -31.12 10.56
N ALA A 140 22.74 -30.99 10.58
CA ALA A 140 23.53 -30.69 9.39
C ALA A 140 23.16 -31.70 8.29
N PRO A 141 22.77 -31.23 7.08
CA PRO A 141 22.56 -32.14 5.98
C PRO A 141 23.89 -32.82 5.61
N ARG A 142 23.78 -34.08 5.17
CA ARG A 142 24.92 -35.01 5.16
C ARG A 142 25.85 -34.84 3.96
N ASP A 143 25.48 -34.01 2.99
CA ASP A 143 26.21 -33.78 1.74
C ASP A 143 25.84 -32.40 1.19
N ASP A 144 26.55 -31.34 1.59
CA ASP A 144 26.21 -29.96 1.22
C ASP A 144 27.35 -29.32 0.40
N GLU A 145 27.10 -29.09 -0.89
CA GLU A 145 27.80 -28.02 -1.60
C GLU A 145 27.36 -26.70 -0.94
N GLU A 146 28.28 -25.99 -0.29
CA GLU A 146 28.02 -24.66 0.26
C GLU A 146 27.66 -23.69 -0.87
N VAL A 147 26.37 -23.47 -1.10
CA VAL A 147 25.90 -22.40 -1.95
C VAL A 147 25.98 -21.11 -1.14
N HIS A 148 27.09 -20.37 -1.29
CA HIS A 148 27.11 -18.98 -0.85
C HIS A 148 25.96 -18.23 -1.55
N PRO A 149 25.09 -17.52 -0.81
CA PRO A 149 24.09 -16.67 -1.44
C PRO A 149 24.84 -15.58 -2.21
N GLY A 150 24.98 -15.78 -3.53
CA GLY A 150 25.44 -14.73 -4.43
C GLY A 150 24.45 -13.58 -4.35
N GLU A 151 24.94 -12.35 -4.27
CA GLU A 151 24.12 -11.16 -4.47
C GLU A 151 23.42 -11.29 -5.82
N PHE A 152 22.12 -11.60 -5.79
CA PHE A 152 21.32 -11.64 -7.00
C PHE A 152 20.94 -10.20 -7.33
N GLU A 153 21.85 -9.49 -8.00
CA GLU A 153 21.48 -8.26 -8.70
C GLU A 153 20.43 -8.64 -9.74
N LEU A 154 19.19 -8.24 -9.49
CA LEU A 154 18.13 -8.27 -10.49
C LEU A 154 18.56 -7.34 -11.63
N GLN A 155 19.30 -7.87 -12.61
CA GLN A 155 19.56 -7.17 -13.86
C GLN A 155 18.21 -6.95 -14.52
N GLU A 156 17.75 -5.70 -14.48
CA GLU A 156 16.63 -5.24 -15.30
C GLU A 156 16.99 -5.58 -16.75
N MET A 157 16.28 -6.58 -17.31
CA MET A 157 16.39 -6.88 -18.73
C MET A 157 15.86 -5.66 -19.48
N GLU A 158 16.77 -4.79 -19.93
CA GLU A 158 16.43 -3.74 -20.87
C GLU A 158 16.08 -4.41 -22.20
N ASP A 159 14.76 -4.44 -22.50
CA ASP A 159 14.22 -4.79 -23.80
C ASP A 159 14.87 -3.89 -24.85
N SER A 160 15.95 -4.38 -25.45
CA SER A 160 16.69 -3.70 -26.50
C SER A 160 15.91 -3.86 -27.79
N ASP A 161 15.04 -2.88 -28.04
CA ASP A 161 14.40 -2.63 -29.32
C ASP A 161 15.50 -2.35 -30.37
N GLY A 162 15.86 -3.38 -31.13
CA GLY A 162 16.98 -3.37 -32.06
C GLY A 162 16.60 -4.00 -33.39
N GLY A 163 15.75 -3.30 -34.16
CA GLY A 163 15.53 -3.62 -35.56
C GLY A 163 16.80 -3.40 -36.39
N SER A 164 17.22 -4.41 -37.15
CA SER A 164 18.06 -4.24 -38.33
C SER A 164 17.89 -5.44 -39.26
N GLU A 165 17.39 -5.15 -40.46
CA GLU A 165 17.36 -6.02 -41.62
C GLU A 165 18.77 -6.56 -41.94
N LEU A 166 18.87 -7.78 -42.47
CA LEU A 166 19.65 -8.07 -43.69
C LEU A 166 19.48 -9.54 -44.15
N SER A 167 19.34 -9.62 -45.47
CA SER A 167 19.10 -10.76 -46.35
C SER A 167 19.96 -12.01 -46.15
N GLY A 168 19.33 -13.18 -46.32
CA GLY A 168 20.00 -14.44 -46.63
C GLY A 168 19.13 -15.32 -47.51
N GLN A 169 19.43 -15.34 -48.81
CA GLN A 169 18.88 -16.26 -49.81
C GLN A 169 18.88 -17.73 -49.33
N TYR A 170 17.74 -18.41 -49.45
CA TYR A 170 17.71 -19.82 -49.86
C TYR A 170 16.55 -20.07 -50.83
N ASN A 171 16.92 -20.30 -52.09
CA ASN A 171 16.06 -20.95 -53.07
C ASN A 171 15.72 -22.37 -52.58
N SER A 172 14.45 -22.74 -52.63
CA SER A 172 13.96 -23.91 -53.40
C SER A 172 12.45 -24.09 -53.19
N ARG A 173 11.68 -23.82 -54.24
CA ARG A 173 10.36 -24.42 -54.46
C ARG A 173 10.54 -25.92 -54.74
N PRO A 174 9.57 -26.74 -54.33
CA PRO A 174 8.90 -27.55 -55.33
C PRO A 174 7.39 -27.34 -55.30
N THR A 175 6.85 -27.33 -56.51
CA THR A 175 5.45 -27.29 -56.90
C THR A 175 4.71 -28.56 -56.49
N MET A 176 3.46 -28.45 -56.01
CA MET A 176 2.37 -29.38 -56.36
C MET A 176 0.99 -28.69 -56.20
N ASP A 177 0.41 -28.40 -57.36
CA ASP A 177 -0.97 -28.59 -57.80
C ASP A 177 -2.18 -28.30 -56.90
N ASN A 178 -2.96 -27.32 -57.38
CA ASN A 178 -4.43 -27.25 -57.52
C ASN A 178 -5.30 -27.92 -56.46
N HIS A 179 -6.23 -27.14 -55.88
CA HIS A 179 -7.69 -27.23 -56.12
C HIS A 179 -8.37 -26.06 -55.40
N THR A 180 -9.09 -25.21 -56.13
CA THR A 180 -10.18 -24.37 -55.58
C THR A 180 -11.50 -24.92 -56.12
N PRO A 181 -12.61 -24.85 -55.36
CA PRO A 181 -13.47 -23.69 -55.53
C PRO A 181 -14.17 -23.18 -54.24
N SER A 182 -14.40 -21.86 -54.22
CA SER A 182 -15.64 -21.17 -53.82
C SER A 182 -16.44 -21.68 -52.60
N HIS A 183 -16.45 -20.93 -51.50
CA HIS A 183 -17.61 -20.12 -51.06
C HIS A 183 -17.27 -19.34 -49.77
N GLY A 184 -17.66 -18.06 -49.75
CA GLY A 184 -17.37 -17.17 -48.63
C GLY A 184 -18.37 -17.22 -47.49
N THR A 185 -17.91 -16.81 -46.31
CA THR A 185 -18.63 -15.94 -45.37
C THR A 185 -17.60 -15.29 -44.43
N ARG A 186 -17.77 -13.99 -44.23
CA ARG A 186 -16.93 -13.10 -43.42
C ARG A 186 -17.34 -13.25 -41.96
N GLN A 187 -16.43 -13.75 -41.12
CA GLN A 187 -16.56 -13.77 -39.66
C GLN A 187 -15.34 -13.05 -39.09
N VAL A 188 -15.55 -11.88 -38.49
CA VAL A 188 -14.50 -11.15 -37.75
C VAL A 188 -14.71 -11.43 -36.27
N ASN A 189 -13.81 -12.20 -35.67
CA ASN A 189 -13.63 -12.23 -34.23
C ASN A 189 -12.46 -11.28 -33.92
N LEU A 190 -12.75 -10.22 -33.16
CA LEU A 190 -11.73 -9.36 -32.56
C LEU A 190 -11.17 -10.09 -31.33
N GLY A 191 -10.08 -10.80 -31.53
CA GLY A 191 -9.19 -11.28 -30.48
C GLY A 191 -7.98 -10.36 -30.38
N ASP A 192 -7.72 -9.95 -29.14
CA ASP A 192 -6.42 -9.65 -28.57
C ASP A 192 -5.65 -8.35 -28.90
N ALA A 193 -5.63 -7.54 -27.83
CA ALA A 193 -4.44 -7.01 -27.16
C ALA A 193 -3.71 -5.83 -27.82
N MET A 194 -4.23 -4.64 -27.51
CA MET A 194 -3.49 -3.38 -27.45
C MET A 194 -2.39 -3.44 -26.39
N HIS A 195 -1.13 -3.43 -26.84
CA HIS A 195 -0.04 -2.71 -26.16
C HIS A 195 -0.45 -1.24 -25.97
N MET A 196 -0.15 -0.65 -24.80
CA MET A 196 0.35 0.72 -24.61
C MET A 196 0.23 1.12 -23.13
N TYR A 197 1.36 1.19 -22.40
CA TYR A 197 1.69 2.12 -21.30
C TYR A 197 3.19 1.93 -21.04
N ARG A 198 4.13 2.71 -21.60
CA ARG A 198 4.58 4.07 -21.23
C ARG A 198 4.75 4.32 -19.72
N GLY A 199 6.02 4.27 -19.28
CA GLY A 199 6.68 5.39 -18.60
C GLY A 199 6.80 5.33 -17.07
N ARG A 200 7.93 4.80 -16.58
CA ARG A 200 8.47 5.05 -15.23
C ARG A 200 9.66 6.01 -15.37
N ALA A 201 9.67 7.11 -14.62
CA ALA A 201 10.83 7.98 -14.46
C ALA A 201 11.36 7.83 -13.03
N SER A 202 12.59 7.33 -12.91
CA SER A 202 13.41 7.36 -11.70
C SER A 202 14.26 8.64 -11.71
N LEU A 203 14.38 9.29 -10.56
CA LEU A 203 15.32 10.38 -10.32
C LEU A 203 16.36 9.91 -9.31
N THR A 204 17.63 9.87 -9.71
CA THR A 204 18.77 9.74 -8.81
C THR A 204 19.80 10.84 -9.08
N SER A 205 20.15 11.52 -7.98
CA SER A 205 21.46 12.07 -7.57
C SER A 205 22.30 12.97 -8.50
N VAL A 206 22.46 14.19 -7.99
CA VAL A 206 23.63 15.11 -7.90
C VAL A 206 24.99 14.62 -8.41
N PRO A 207 25.84 15.55 -8.89
CA PRO A 207 27.01 15.88 -8.04
C PRO A 207 27.41 17.37 -7.96
N SER A 208 28.25 17.59 -6.95
CA SER A 208 28.84 18.78 -6.33
C SER A 208 29.57 19.79 -7.22
N SER A 209 29.49 21.07 -6.83
CA SER A 209 30.61 21.95 -6.40
C SER A 209 30.46 23.39 -6.93
N GLU A 210 30.37 24.38 -6.04
CA GLU A 210 31.24 25.57 -6.08
C GLU A 210 30.96 26.49 -4.88
N MET A 211 32.06 27.03 -4.35
CA MET A 211 32.15 27.90 -3.19
C MET A 211 31.73 29.34 -3.53
N MET A 212 31.01 30.01 -2.63
CA MET A 212 31.22 31.43 -2.32
C MET A 212 30.38 31.80 -1.08
N GLY A 213 31.02 32.38 -0.04
CA GLY A 213 30.34 32.86 1.18
C GLY A 213 29.48 34.10 0.95
N PRO A 214 28.79 34.58 2.00
CA PRO A 214 29.38 35.73 2.69
C PRO A 214 29.30 35.67 4.22
N MET A 215 30.31 36.29 4.83
CA MET A 215 30.36 36.70 6.23
C MET A 215 29.42 37.89 6.46
N GLY A 216 28.76 37.94 7.61
CA GLY A 216 28.05 39.12 8.10
C GLY A 216 27.31 38.83 9.42
N ASP A 217 27.95 39.19 10.53
CA ASP A 217 27.45 39.84 11.75
C ASP A 217 26.03 39.46 12.23
N GLY A 218 25.79 38.95 13.45
CA GLY A 218 26.26 39.40 14.74
C GLY A 218 25.08 39.30 15.74
N ASP A 219 25.40 39.23 17.02
CA ASP A 219 24.53 39.45 18.19
C ASP A 219 23.62 38.32 18.71
N SER A 220 24.21 37.54 19.63
CA SER A 220 23.81 37.45 21.04
C SER A 220 22.34 37.69 21.39
N PHE A 221 21.64 36.68 21.93
CA PHE A 221 20.74 36.87 23.08
C PHE A 221 20.41 35.54 23.78
N GLY A 222 20.75 35.46 25.07
CA GLY A 222 19.75 35.21 26.11
C GLY A 222 19.41 33.75 26.45
N SER A 223 20.21 33.20 27.37
CA SER A 223 19.85 32.16 28.34
C SER A 223 18.45 32.32 28.97
N TYR A 224 17.69 31.23 29.05
CA TYR A 224 16.59 31.08 30.01
C TYR A 224 16.79 29.81 30.85
N MET A 225 17.31 30.01 32.06
CA MET A 225 17.00 29.19 33.22
C MET A 225 15.61 29.60 33.73
N ASN A 226 14.78 28.62 34.12
CA ASN A 226 13.99 28.80 35.33
C ASN A 226 13.64 27.45 35.97
N GLN A 227 13.86 27.40 37.28
CA GLN A 227 13.58 26.28 38.17
C GLN A 227 12.25 26.49 38.91
N HIS A 228 11.71 25.36 39.38
CA HIS A 228 10.83 25.18 40.55
C HIS A 228 9.34 25.59 40.49
N GLY A 229 8.50 24.59 40.83
CA GLY A 229 7.11 24.77 41.27
C GLY A 229 6.39 23.42 41.40
N GLY A 230 6.30 22.89 42.62
CA GLY A 230 5.80 21.54 42.92
C GLY A 230 4.28 21.36 42.86
N GLY A 231 3.86 20.09 42.97
CA GLY A 231 2.46 19.70 43.07
C GLY A 231 2.26 18.19 42.97
N ILE A 232 2.64 17.43 44.01
CA ILE A 232 2.26 16.02 44.15
C ILE A 232 0.91 15.97 44.87
N GLY A 233 -0.15 15.74 44.10
CA GLY A 233 -1.48 15.42 44.60
C GLY A 233 -1.60 13.93 44.91
N HIS A 234 -1.66 13.58 46.19
CA HIS A 234 -2.11 12.28 46.67
C HIS A 234 -3.63 12.18 46.49
N GLN A 235 -4.10 11.30 45.59
CA GLN A 235 -5.50 10.87 45.56
C GLN A 235 -5.54 9.37 45.82
N GLN A 236 -5.75 9.01 47.10
CA GLN A 236 -5.99 7.65 47.54
C GLN A 236 -7.44 7.28 47.21
N GLN A 237 -7.61 6.27 46.35
CA GLN A 237 -8.92 5.71 46.04
C GLN A 237 -9.48 5.03 47.29
N ARG A 238 -10.68 5.44 47.70
CA ARG A 238 -11.49 4.75 48.69
C ARG A 238 -12.35 3.70 48.01
N ASP A 239 -12.44 2.58 48.70
CA ASP A 239 -13.25 1.40 48.43
C ASP A 239 -14.71 1.71 48.09
N CYS A 240 -15.24 0.95 47.13
CA CYS A 240 -16.67 0.67 47.01
C CYS A 240 -16.84 -0.83 46.71
N GLN A 241 -16.87 -1.63 47.77
CA GLN A 241 -17.65 -2.87 47.82
C GLN A 241 -18.98 -2.54 48.49
N ALA A 242 -20.11 -2.86 47.86
CA ALA A 242 -21.27 -3.50 48.49
C ALA A 242 -22.47 -3.56 47.53
N GLN A 243 -22.97 -4.79 47.37
CA GLN A 243 -24.36 -5.22 47.16
C GLN A 243 -25.05 -4.93 45.83
#